data_AF-A0A4U1JE81-F1
#
_entry.id   AF-A0A4U1JE81-F1
#
_cell.length_a   1.000
_cell.length_b   1.000
_cell.length_c   1.000
_cell.angle_alpha   90.00
_cell.angle_beta   90.00
_cell.angle_gamma   90.00
#
_symmetry.space_group_name_H-M   'P 1'
#
loop_
_entity.id
_entity.type
_entity.pdbx_description
1 polymer ?
#
loop_
_entity_poly.entity_id
_entity_poly.type
_entity_poly.pdbx_seq_one_letter_code
_entity_poly.pdbx_strand_id
1 'polypeptide(L)'
;MSAISIHGDSWRGIQNDEWQIHMPSWDDVDNAIRRLDAKRYTILTIQGPEEQHLAIGGGAGRYVVYATFDNYQFWNLLGDSADGGMVLLNAGGQEGDYPTVQVVGLQQARSAARSFFVDLKLEPSLQWEKQ
;
A
#
# COMPACT_ATOMS: atom_id res chain seq x y z
N MET A 1 -1.10 21.51 12.77
CA MET A 1 -0.63 20.64 11.67
C MET A 1 -1.22 19.28 11.95
N SER A 2 -2.12 18.84 11.10
CA SER A 2 -2.68 17.49 11.21
C SER A 2 -1.59 16.50 10.78
N ALA A 3 -1.39 15.45 11.58
CA ALA A 3 -0.23 14.57 11.48
C ALA A 3 -0.55 13.30 10.69
N ILE A 4 0.43 12.82 9.91
CA ILE A 4 0.36 11.51 9.25
C ILE A 4 0.46 10.40 10.31
N SER A 5 -0.26 9.31 10.09
CA SER A 5 -0.05 8.04 10.79
C SER A 5 0.12 6.88 9.80
N ILE A 6 0.74 5.80 10.26
CA ILE A 6 0.70 4.51 9.54
C ILE A 6 0.01 3.46 10.37
N HIS A 7 -0.69 2.56 9.68
CA HIS A 7 -1.42 1.44 10.26
C HIS A 7 -1.04 0.17 9.52
N GLY A 8 -0.97 -0.95 10.21
CA GLY A 8 -0.79 -2.23 9.54
C GLY A 8 -1.38 -3.37 10.33
N ASP A 9 -1.43 -4.53 9.68
CA ASP A 9 -1.93 -5.77 10.28
C ASP A 9 -0.78 -6.62 10.86
N SER A 10 -1.14 -7.61 11.67
CA SER A 10 -0.26 -8.68 12.11
C SER A 10 -1.08 -9.94 12.38
N TRP A 11 -1.18 -10.80 11.38
CA TRP A 11 -1.98 -12.02 11.43
C TRP A 11 -1.30 -13.17 12.19
N ARG A 12 -2.07 -13.84 13.04
CA ARG A 12 -1.71 -15.07 13.75
C ARG A 12 -2.87 -16.07 13.63
N GLY A 13 -2.83 -16.88 12.58
CA GLY A 13 -3.99 -17.67 12.18
C GLY A 13 -5.13 -16.74 11.75
N ILE A 14 -6.28 -16.83 12.41
CA ILE A 14 -7.45 -15.97 12.13
C ILE A 14 -7.48 -14.68 12.97
N GLN A 15 -6.54 -14.51 13.92
CA GLN A 15 -6.47 -13.31 14.75
C GLN A 15 -5.62 -12.26 14.05
N ASN A 16 -6.15 -11.03 13.96
CA ASN A 16 -5.40 -9.87 13.50
C ASN A 16 -5.11 -8.95 14.70
N ASP A 17 -3.84 -8.64 14.91
CA ASP A 17 -3.40 -7.60 15.84
C ASP A 17 -2.97 -6.37 15.03
N GLU A 18 -3.88 -5.41 14.89
CA GLU A 18 -3.58 -4.14 14.22
C GLU A 18 -2.61 -3.30 15.06
N TRP A 19 -1.74 -2.56 14.36
CA TRP A 19 -0.79 -1.65 15.00
C TRP A 19 -0.81 -0.30 14.28
N GLN A 20 -0.42 0.75 15.02
CA GLN A 20 -0.37 2.12 14.52
C GLN A 20 0.89 2.83 15.02
N ILE A 21 1.43 3.72 14.18
CA ILE A 21 2.47 4.68 14.57
C ILE A 21 1.98 6.08 14.18
N HIS A 22 1.92 6.99 15.16
CA HIS A 22 1.62 8.40 14.95
C HIS A 22 2.91 9.17 14.67
N MET A 23 2.85 10.15 13.75
CA MET A 23 4.01 10.94 13.33
C MET A 23 5.23 10.05 13.00
N PRO A 24 5.06 9.02 12.14
CA PRO A 24 6.16 8.12 11.82
C PRO A 24 7.28 8.88 11.10
N SER A 25 8.51 8.41 11.25
CA SER A 25 9.60 8.79 10.35
C SER A 25 9.45 8.05 9.01
N TRP A 26 10.18 8.48 7.98
CA TRP A 26 10.23 7.70 6.76
C TRP A 26 10.80 6.29 6.99
N ASP A 27 11.77 6.14 7.90
CA ASP A 27 12.36 4.83 8.16
C ASP A 27 11.33 3.87 8.77
N ASP A 28 10.37 4.36 9.57
CA ASP A 28 9.25 3.56 10.06
C ASP A 28 8.38 3.06 8.90
N VAL A 29 8.06 3.94 7.95
CA VAL A 29 7.30 3.58 6.73
C VAL A 29 8.07 2.58 5.88
N ASP A 30 9.34 2.84 5.58
CA ASP A 30 10.18 1.98 4.74
C ASP A 30 10.34 0.58 5.35
N ASN A 31 10.57 0.51 6.66
CA ASN A 31 10.66 -0.74 7.40
C ASN A 31 9.33 -1.50 7.39
N ALA A 32 8.20 -0.81 7.55
CA ALA A 32 6.88 -1.43 7.48
C ALA A 32 6.60 -2.04 6.10
N ILE A 33 6.90 -1.33 5.00
CA ILE A 33 6.74 -1.85 3.63
C ILE A 33 7.61 -3.09 3.42
N ARG A 34 8.87 -3.04 3.86
CA ARG A 34 9.82 -4.17 3.72
C ARG A 34 9.43 -5.38 4.55
N ARG A 35 8.64 -5.19 5.61
CA ARG A 35 8.17 -6.26 6.49
C ARG A 35 6.99 -7.04 5.90
N LEU A 36 6.28 -6.48 4.93
CA LEU A 36 5.15 -7.14 4.26
C LEU A 36 5.60 -8.45 3.62
N ASP A 37 5.00 -9.55 4.04
CA ASP A 37 5.35 -10.93 3.70
C ASP A 37 4.19 -11.74 3.09
N ALA A 38 3.04 -11.09 2.86
CA ALA A 38 1.80 -11.70 2.34
C ALA A 38 1.25 -12.85 3.21
N LYS A 39 1.68 -12.94 4.47
CA LYS A 39 1.23 -13.96 5.43
C LYS A 39 0.85 -13.36 6.77
N ARG A 40 1.84 -12.83 7.49
CA ARG A 40 1.66 -12.19 8.79
C ARG A 40 1.45 -10.69 8.64
N TYR A 41 2.23 -10.04 7.79
CA TYR A 41 2.14 -8.62 7.48
C TYR A 41 1.69 -8.52 6.02
N THR A 42 0.45 -8.11 5.81
CA THR A 42 -0.20 -8.19 4.50
C THR A 42 -0.73 -6.86 4.01
N ILE A 43 -0.83 -5.86 4.88
CA ILE A 43 -1.16 -4.50 4.48
C ILE A 43 -0.48 -3.45 5.35
N LEU A 44 -0.13 -2.34 4.71
CA LEU A 44 0.27 -1.08 5.35
C LEU A 44 -0.56 0.05 4.76
N THR A 45 -1.14 0.89 5.60
CA THR A 45 -1.86 2.10 5.21
C THR A 45 -1.16 3.33 5.77
N ILE A 46 -0.85 4.29 4.91
CA ILE A 46 -0.39 5.63 5.27
C ILE A 46 -1.62 6.53 5.25
N GLN A 47 -2.01 7.02 6.42
CA GLN A 47 -3.16 7.89 6.62
C GLN A 47 -2.69 9.35 6.68
N GLY A 48 -3.26 10.16 5.80
CA GLY A 48 -3.10 11.60 5.79
C GLY A 48 -3.91 12.29 6.90
N PRO A 49 -3.82 13.63 6.98
CA PRO A 49 -4.47 14.43 8.00
C PRO A 49 -6.01 14.45 7.94
N GLU A 50 -6.57 14.20 6.76
CA GLU A 50 -8.01 14.15 6.52
C GLU A 50 -8.36 12.79 5.90
N GLU A 51 -9.14 12.76 4.81
CA GLU A 51 -9.59 11.54 4.14
C GLU A 51 -8.50 10.88 3.27
N GLN A 52 -7.36 11.56 3.06
CA GLN A 52 -6.30 11.05 2.18
C GLN A 52 -5.68 9.78 2.77
N HIS A 53 -5.53 8.73 1.98
CA HIS A 53 -4.71 7.59 2.38
C HIS A 53 -4.13 6.84 1.19
N LEU A 54 -3.03 6.12 1.44
CA LEU A 54 -2.40 5.19 0.50
C LEU A 54 -2.23 3.85 1.21
N ALA A 55 -2.68 2.77 0.58
CA ALA A 55 -2.51 1.42 1.10
C ALA A 55 -1.60 0.58 0.19
N ILE A 56 -0.77 -0.25 0.81
CA ILE A 56 0.13 -1.21 0.17
C ILE A 56 -0.24 -2.59 0.70
N GLY A 57 -0.91 -3.37 -0.13
CA GLY A 57 -1.26 -4.77 0.15
C GLY A 57 -0.26 -5.74 -0.48
N GLY A 58 -0.14 -6.94 0.10
CA GLY A 58 0.70 -8.01 -0.43
C GLY A 58 1.97 -8.24 0.39
N GLY A 59 3.08 -8.50 -0.30
CA GLY A 59 4.35 -8.87 0.31
C GLY A 59 5.15 -9.86 -0.54
N ALA A 60 6.33 -10.23 -0.05
CA ALA A 60 7.22 -11.18 -0.72
C ALA A 60 7.52 -10.80 -2.19
N GLY A 61 7.67 -9.50 -2.47
CA GLY A 61 8.05 -8.97 -3.79
C GLY A 61 6.90 -8.62 -4.73
N ARG A 62 5.65 -8.91 -4.36
CA ARG A 62 4.45 -8.55 -5.14
C ARG A 62 3.50 -7.73 -4.29
N TYR A 63 3.14 -6.56 -4.80
CA TYR A 63 2.33 -5.59 -4.07
C TYR A 63 1.22 -5.06 -4.95
N VAL A 64 0.12 -4.66 -4.33
CA VAL A 64 -0.91 -3.82 -4.92
C VAL A 64 -0.95 -2.52 -4.13
N VAL A 65 -1.04 -1.40 -4.82
CA VAL A 65 -1.00 -0.08 -4.20
C VAL A 65 -2.16 0.74 -4.73
N TYR A 66 -2.92 1.33 -3.83
CA TYR A 66 -3.90 2.34 -4.20
C TYR A 66 -3.76 3.57 -3.31
N ALA A 67 -4.22 4.71 -3.82
CA ALA A 67 -4.38 5.92 -3.04
C ALA A 67 -5.73 6.60 -3.30
N THR A 68 -6.21 7.34 -2.31
CA THR A 68 -7.33 8.27 -2.42
C THR A 68 -7.02 9.55 -1.67
N PHE A 69 -7.67 10.64 -2.07
CA PHE A 69 -7.53 11.95 -1.42
C PHE A 69 -8.83 12.44 -0.78
N ASP A 70 -9.94 11.74 -1.06
CA ASP A 70 -11.30 12.18 -0.72
C ASP A 70 -12.23 11.03 -0.32
N ASN A 71 -11.74 9.78 -0.28
CA ASN A 71 -12.53 8.57 -0.06
C ASN A 71 -13.64 8.30 -1.11
N TYR A 72 -13.62 9.01 -2.24
CA TYR A 72 -14.55 8.82 -3.36
C TYR A 72 -13.83 8.41 -4.65
N GLN A 73 -12.63 8.93 -4.87
CA GLN A 73 -11.81 8.67 -6.05
C GLN A 73 -10.58 7.87 -5.65
N PHE A 74 -10.45 6.69 -6.25
CA PHE A 74 -9.35 5.78 -6.00
C PHE A 74 -8.45 5.70 -7.22
N TRP A 75 -7.15 5.62 -6.97
CA TRP A 75 -6.10 5.52 -7.98
C TRP A 75 -5.30 4.27 -7.69
N ASN A 76 -5.27 3.32 -8.62
CA ASN A 76 -4.44 2.13 -8.55
C ASN A 76 -3.10 2.40 -9.23
N LEU A 77 -2.02 1.98 -8.58
CA LEU A 77 -0.70 2.01 -9.19
C LEU A 77 -0.60 0.87 -10.21
N LEU A 78 -0.13 1.21 -11.40
CA LEU A 78 0.14 0.23 -12.45
C LEU A 78 1.59 -0.24 -12.36
N GLY A 79 1.78 -1.55 -12.50
CA GLY A 79 3.07 -2.19 -12.62
C GLY A 79 3.61 -2.15 -14.05
N ASP A 80 4.74 -2.81 -14.25
CA ASP A 80 5.40 -2.86 -15.57
C ASP A 80 4.81 -3.94 -16.49
N SER A 81 3.94 -4.80 -15.94
CA SER A 81 3.32 -5.87 -16.73
C SER A 81 2.21 -5.33 -17.60
N ALA A 82 2.19 -5.75 -18.86
CA ALA A 82 1.13 -5.43 -19.82
C ALA A 82 0.19 -6.61 -20.09
N ASP A 83 0.28 -7.68 -19.30
CA ASP A 83 -0.55 -8.88 -19.45
C ASP A 83 -1.94 -8.70 -18.82
N GLY A 84 -2.99 -9.14 -19.50
CA GLY A 84 -4.37 -9.13 -18.97
C GLY A 84 -4.64 -10.26 -17.98
N GLY A 85 -3.63 -10.72 -17.25
CA GLY A 85 -3.71 -11.85 -16.33
C GLY A 85 -4.27 -11.48 -14.98
N MET A 86 -4.52 -12.51 -14.16
CA MET A 86 -4.87 -12.37 -12.76
C MET A 86 -3.85 -13.14 -11.91
N VAL A 87 -3.57 -12.64 -10.71
CA VAL A 87 -2.74 -13.32 -9.73
C VAL A 87 -3.36 -13.22 -8.35
N LEU A 88 -3.36 -14.35 -7.64
CA LEU A 88 -3.81 -14.42 -6.26
C LEU A 88 -2.78 -13.74 -5.34
N LEU A 89 -3.21 -12.72 -4.60
CA LEU A 89 -2.44 -12.08 -3.54
C LEU A 89 -3.23 -12.05 -2.25
N ASN A 90 -2.52 -12.12 -1.13
CA ASN A 90 -3.08 -11.88 0.20
C ASN A 90 -2.82 -10.43 0.59
N ALA A 91 -3.87 -9.62 0.67
CA ALA A 91 -3.82 -8.23 1.08
C ALA A 91 -4.90 -7.97 2.14
N GLY A 92 -4.51 -7.41 3.28
CA GLY A 92 -5.41 -7.21 4.42
C GLY A 92 -5.94 -8.51 5.03
N GLY A 93 -5.18 -9.60 4.94
CA GLY A 93 -5.53 -10.93 5.45
C GLY A 93 -6.50 -11.73 4.58
N GLN A 94 -6.87 -11.19 3.42
CA GLN A 94 -7.79 -11.83 2.49
C GLN A 94 -7.07 -12.13 1.18
N GLU A 95 -7.23 -13.37 0.70
CA GLU A 95 -6.83 -13.72 -0.67
C GLU A 95 -7.81 -13.12 -1.68
N GLY A 96 -7.26 -12.47 -2.71
CA GLY A 96 -8.02 -11.89 -3.81
C GLY A 96 -7.26 -12.03 -5.12
N ASP A 97 -8.01 -12.16 -6.21
CA ASP A 97 -7.47 -12.11 -7.57
C ASP A 97 -7.25 -10.65 -7.98
N TYR A 98 -6.01 -10.30 -8.28
CA TYR A 98 -5.63 -8.96 -8.74
C TYR A 98 -5.16 -9.00 -10.20
N PRO A 99 -5.54 -8.01 -11.02
CA PRO A 99 -4.97 -7.86 -12.36
C PRO A 99 -3.45 -7.73 -12.27
N THR A 100 -2.72 -8.52 -13.06
CA THR A 100 -1.25 -8.50 -13.07
C THR A 100 -0.67 -7.13 -13.45
N VAL A 101 -1.41 -6.34 -14.26
CA VAL A 101 -1.13 -4.93 -14.56
C VAL A 101 -1.12 -4.01 -13.32
N GLN A 102 -1.80 -4.38 -12.23
CA GLN A 102 -1.83 -3.62 -10.98
C GLN A 102 -0.85 -4.17 -9.93
N VAL A 103 -0.08 -5.22 -10.28
CA VAL A 103 0.92 -5.79 -9.38
C VAL A 103 2.28 -5.15 -9.62
N VAL A 104 2.82 -4.56 -8.57
CA VAL A 104 4.07 -3.80 -8.60
C VAL A 104 5.16 -4.45 -7.76
N GLY A 105 6.41 -4.07 -8.06
CA GLY A 105 7.56 -4.45 -7.25
C GLY A 105 7.77 -3.56 -6.02
N LEU A 106 8.66 -4.01 -5.12
CA LEU A 106 9.00 -3.27 -3.89
C LEU A 106 9.46 -1.83 -4.16
N GLN A 107 10.24 -1.59 -5.21
CA GLN A 107 10.74 -0.25 -5.51
C GLN A 107 9.62 0.73 -5.91
N GLN A 108 8.67 0.28 -6.74
CA GLN A 108 7.52 1.09 -7.15
C GLN A 108 6.63 1.41 -5.94
N ALA A 109 6.32 0.40 -5.10
CA ALA A 109 5.55 0.60 -3.87
C ALA A 109 6.22 1.60 -2.91
N ARG A 110 7.55 1.50 -2.72
CA ARG A 110 8.31 2.44 -1.89
C ARG A 110 8.31 3.86 -2.47
N SER A 111 8.45 4.01 -3.78
CA SER A 111 8.43 5.34 -4.42
C SER A 111 7.05 6.00 -4.27
N ALA A 112 5.97 5.24 -4.51
CA ALA A 112 4.60 5.69 -4.29
C ALA A 112 4.36 6.12 -2.83
N ALA A 113 4.75 5.27 -1.88
CA ALA A 113 4.68 5.59 -0.45
C ALA A 113 5.47 6.85 -0.08
N ARG A 114 6.67 7.03 -0.64
CA ARG A 114 7.53 8.18 -0.33
C ARG A 114 6.88 9.49 -0.77
N SER A 115 6.39 9.56 -2.00
CA SER A 115 5.69 10.74 -2.52
C SER A 115 4.44 11.05 -1.69
N PHE A 116 3.65 10.03 -1.35
CA PHE A 116 2.45 10.22 -0.54
C PHE A 116 2.80 10.68 0.88
N PHE A 117 3.80 10.06 1.51
CA PHE A 117 4.24 10.38 2.87
C PHE A 117 4.81 11.79 3.01
N VAL A 118 5.56 12.27 2.01
CA VAL A 118 6.20 13.60 2.07
C VAL A 118 5.24 14.70 1.64
N ASP A 119 4.52 14.50 0.54
CA ASP A 119 3.81 15.57 -0.16
C ASP A 119 2.30 15.36 -0.27
N LEU A 120 1.76 14.22 0.20
CA LEU A 120 0.37 13.80 -0.01
C LEU A 120 -0.03 13.85 -1.49
N LYS A 121 0.81 13.25 -2.35
CA LYS A 121 0.60 13.20 -3.81
C LYS A 121 0.94 11.82 -4.36
N LEU A 122 0.34 11.50 -5.50
CA LEU A 122 0.78 10.39 -6.34
C LEU A 122 2.18 10.68 -6.87
N GLU A 123 3.03 9.65 -6.90
CA GLU A 123 4.39 9.75 -7.46
C GLU A 123 4.29 9.98 -8.98
N PRO A 124 4.74 11.13 -9.51
CA PRO A 124 4.50 11.53 -10.91
C PRO A 124 5.27 10.70 -11.93
N SER A 125 6.36 10.03 -11.53
CA SER A 125 7.12 9.15 -12.41
C SER A 125 6.47 7.77 -12.61
N LEU A 126 5.45 7.44 -11.80
CA LEU A 126 4.71 6.18 -11.87
C LEU A 126 3.39 6.34 -12.63
N GLN A 127 2.90 5.24 -13.18
CA GLN A 127 1.61 5.21 -13.88
C GLN A 127 0.48 4.84 -12.93
N TRP A 128 -0.60 5.63 -12.95
CA TRP A 128 -1.76 5.42 -12.11
C TRP A 128 -3.02 5.35 -12.96
N GLU A 129 -3.92 4.44 -12.61
CA GLU A 129 -5.23 4.30 -13.20
C GLU A 129 -6.30 4.71 -12.20
N LYS A 130 -7.26 5.52 -12.63
CA LYS A 130 -8.42 5.86 -11.81
C LYS A 130 -9.44 4.72 -11.87
N GLN A 131 -9.93 4.27 -10.70
CA GLN A 131 -11.03 3.30 -10.59
C GLN A 131 -12.37 3.89 -11.03
#